data_AF-A0A916SVL7-F1
#
_entry.id   AF-A0A916SVL7-F1
#
_cell.length_a   1.000
_cell.length_b   1.000
_cell.length_c   1.000
_cell.angle_alpha   90.00
_cell.angle_beta   90.00
_cell.angle_gamma   90.00
#
_symmetry.space_group_name_H-M   'P 1'
#
loop_
_entity.id
_entity.type
_entity.pdbx_description
1 polymer ?
#
loop_
_entity_poly.entity_id
_entity_poly.type
_entity_poly.pdbx_seq_one_letter_code
_entity_poly.pdbx_strand_id
1 'polypeptide(L)'
;MRSLRPLVLALPLVAGGCISTAASVVKAPFQVAGKAVDWTTTSQEEADRNYGRKMRKAEAREGKERREWEKRCRKDPDDCGEYQGYRAEDARRR
;
A
#
# COMPACT_ATOMS: atom_id res chain seq x y z
N MET A 1 -4.16 58.46 33.68
CA MET A 1 -4.72 57.36 32.86
C MET A 1 -3.54 56.72 32.13
N ARG A 2 -3.12 55.51 32.54
CA ARG A 2 -3.36 54.24 31.81
C ARG A 2 -3.20 54.47 30.30
N SER A 3 -2.23 53.90 29.57
CA SER A 3 -1.58 52.60 29.78
C SER A 3 -0.52 52.39 28.70
N LEU A 4 0.78 52.48 29.03
CA LEU A 4 1.88 51.95 28.22
C LEU A 4 2.01 50.42 28.38
N ARG A 5 0.88 49.71 28.49
CA ARG A 5 0.82 48.27 28.76
C ARG A 5 0.67 47.34 27.54
N PRO A 6 0.38 47.75 26.28
CA PRO A 6 0.13 46.76 25.24
C PRO A 6 1.42 46.15 24.64
N LEU A 7 2.58 46.81 24.79
CA LEU A 7 3.82 46.32 24.17
C LEU A 7 4.49 45.17 24.95
N VAL A 8 4.39 45.18 26.29
CA VAL A 8 4.98 44.14 27.15
C VAL A 8 4.21 42.82 27.05
N LEU A 9 2.91 42.86 26.74
CA LEU A 9 2.08 41.66 26.58
C LEU A 9 2.32 40.92 25.26
N ALA A 10 2.90 41.57 24.24
CA ALA A 10 3.18 40.95 22.94
C ALA A 10 4.53 40.20 22.92
N LEU A 11 5.46 40.55 23.81
CA LEU A 11 6.77 39.89 23.96
C LEU A 11 6.68 38.37 24.16
N PRO A 12 5.82 37.81 25.05
CA PRO A 12 5.71 36.37 25.22
C PRO A 12 5.02 35.67 24.04
N LEU A 13 4.18 36.36 23.25
CA LEU A 13 3.61 35.78 22.03
C LEU A 13 4.63 35.68 20.90
N VAL A 14 5.49 36.69 20.74
CA VAL A 14 6.58 36.66 19.76
C VAL A 14 7.68 35.68 20.20
N ALA A 15 8.03 35.66 21.49
CA ALA A 15 8.99 34.70 22.03
C ALA A 15 8.42 33.26 22.04
N GLY A 16 7.14 33.07 22.38
CA GLY A 16 6.46 31.78 22.31
C GLY A 16 6.32 31.26 20.88
N GLY A 17 6.13 32.16 19.92
CA GLY A 17 6.22 31.86 18.50
C GLY A 17 7.60 31.33 18.12
N CYS A 18 8.68 32.05 18.46
CA CYS A 18 10.05 31.64 18.15
C CYS A 18 10.47 30.31 18.81
N ILE A 19 10.07 30.06 20.06
CA ILE A 19 10.34 28.79 20.76
C ILE A 19 9.60 27.64 20.09
N SER A 20 8.37 27.87 19.64
CA SER A 20 7.59 26.88 18.90
C SER A 20 8.22 26.56 17.54
N THR A 21 8.74 27.56 16.82
CA THR A 21 9.45 27.34 15.55
C THR A 21 10.76 26.59 15.77
N ALA A 22 11.56 26.94 16.78
CA ALA A 22 12.79 26.24 17.11
C ALA A 22 12.52 24.78 17.51
N ALA A 23 11.50 24.54 18.33
CA ALA A 23 11.08 23.19 18.70
C ALA A 23 10.58 22.38 17.48
N SER A 24 9.88 23.04 16.55
CA SER A 24 9.41 22.45 15.30
C SER A 24 10.56 22.11 14.36
N VAL A 25 11.59 22.95 14.24
CA VAL A 25 12.79 22.70 13.43
C VAL A 25 13.60 21.53 14.01
N VAL A 26 13.73 21.46 15.33
CA VAL A 26 14.43 20.34 16.00
C VAL A 26 13.62 19.04 15.91
N LYS A 27 12.28 19.09 15.97
CA LYS A 27 11.42 17.91 15.81
C LYS A 27 11.20 17.50 14.35
N ALA A 28 11.33 18.41 13.39
CA ALA A 28 11.10 18.14 11.97
C ALA A 28 11.86 16.90 11.46
N PRO A 29 13.18 16.72 11.70
CA PRO A 29 13.89 15.53 11.23
C PRO A 29 13.37 14.24 11.85
N PHE A 30 12.99 14.23 13.14
CA PHE A 30 12.42 13.05 13.79
C PHE A 30 11.04 12.69 13.24
N GLN A 31 10.20 13.69 12.94
CA GLN A 31 8.89 13.45 12.36
C GLN A 31 8.96 12.98 10.90
N VAL A 32 9.89 13.54 10.11
CA VAL A 32 10.11 13.12 8.72
C VAL A 32 10.74 11.74 8.67
N ALA A 33 11.74 11.46 9.50
CA ALA A 33 12.37 10.14 9.60
C ALA A 33 11.37 9.07 10.07
N GLY A 34 10.56 9.36 11.09
CA GLY A 34 9.51 8.44 11.56
C GLY A 34 8.49 8.10 10.47
N LYS A 35 8.05 9.10 9.70
CA LYS A 35 7.13 8.88 8.56
C LYS A 35 7.77 8.16 7.38
N ALA A 36 9.05 8.43 7.10
CA ALA A 36 9.78 7.76 6.03
C ALA A 36 10.06 6.30 6.38
N VAL A 37 10.42 5.99 7.63
CA VAL A 37 10.65 4.63 8.12
C VAL A 37 9.35 3.84 8.15
N ASP A 38 8.25 4.45 8.61
CA ASP A 38 6.93 3.81 8.58
C ASP A 38 6.56 3.48 7.14
N TRP A 39 6.53 4.46 6.23
CA TRP A 39 6.15 4.20 4.83
C TRP A 39 7.05 3.18 4.12
N THR A 40 8.36 3.16 4.39
CA THR A 40 9.27 2.17 3.79
C THR A 40 9.19 0.77 4.41
N THR A 41 8.72 0.66 5.65
CA THR A 41 8.58 -0.62 6.37
C THR A 41 7.19 -1.22 6.24
N THR A 42 6.10 -0.43 6.39
CA THR A 42 4.72 -0.92 6.18
C THR A 42 4.39 -1.10 4.69
N SER A 43 4.87 -0.22 3.79
CA SER A 43 4.54 -0.36 2.36
C SER A 43 5.06 -1.65 1.76
N GLN A 44 6.15 -2.23 2.28
CA GLN A 44 6.67 -3.51 1.78
C GLN A 44 5.92 -4.71 2.36
N GLU A 45 5.64 -4.73 3.67
CA GLU A 45 4.89 -5.82 4.28
C GLU A 45 3.45 -5.91 3.75
N GLU A 46 2.80 -4.78 3.49
CA GLU A 46 1.44 -4.77 2.95
C GLU A 46 1.42 -5.11 1.44
N ALA A 47 2.43 -4.70 0.69
CA ALA A 47 2.62 -5.10 -0.69
C ALA A 47 2.83 -6.61 -0.83
N ASP A 48 3.67 -7.22 0.01
CA ASP A 48 3.94 -8.67 -0.01
C ASP A 48 2.69 -9.48 0.34
N ARG A 49 1.96 -9.08 1.38
CA ARG A 49 0.68 -9.73 1.74
C ARG A 49 -0.36 -9.62 0.63
N ASN A 50 -0.42 -8.48 -0.06
CA ASN A 50 -1.35 -8.29 -1.19
C ASN A 50 -0.90 -9.11 -2.41
N TYR A 51 0.40 -9.15 -2.70
CA TYR A 51 0.98 -9.97 -3.76
C TYR A 51 0.70 -11.46 -3.53
N GLY A 52 0.98 -11.99 -2.34
CA GLY A 52 0.68 -13.39 -2.00
C GLY A 52 -0.81 -13.74 -2.07
N ARG A 53 -1.71 -12.79 -1.76
CA ARG A 53 -3.17 -12.97 -1.98
C ARG A 53 -3.54 -12.98 -3.45
N LYS A 54 -2.94 -12.11 -4.27
CA LYS A 54 -3.17 -12.07 -5.72
C LYS A 54 -2.71 -13.36 -6.39
N MET A 55 -1.52 -13.86 -6.04
CA MET A 55 -0.99 -15.12 -6.57
C MET A 55 -1.89 -16.31 -6.24
N ARG A 56 -2.31 -16.48 -4.98
CA ARG A 56 -3.24 -17.54 -4.59
C ARG A 56 -4.60 -17.46 -5.32
N LYS A 57 -5.10 -16.24 -5.57
CA LYS A 57 -6.34 -16.04 -6.33
C LYS A 57 -6.16 -16.38 -7.82
N ALA A 58 -5.02 -16.04 -8.40
CA ALA A 58 -4.70 -16.39 -9.78
C ALA A 58 -4.63 -17.91 -9.96
N GLU A 59 -3.86 -18.61 -9.11
CA GLU A 59 -3.77 -20.08 -9.15
C GLU A 59 -5.13 -20.76 -8.93
N ALA A 60 -5.94 -20.26 -7.98
CA ALA A 60 -7.27 -20.80 -7.73
C ALA A 60 -8.21 -20.62 -8.93
N ARG A 61 -8.12 -19.49 -9.62
CA ARG A 61 -8.92 -19.22 -10.83
C ARG A 61 -8.51 -20.15 -11.96
N GLU A 62 -7.22 -20.28 -12.24
CA GLU A 62 -6.70 -21.18 -13.27
C GLU A 62 -7.07 -22.64 -12.99
N GLY A 63 -6.92 -23.08 -11.74
CA GLY A 63 -7.32 -24.42 -11.32
C GLY A 63 -8.82 -24.67 -11.44
N LYS A 64 -9.65 -23.65 -11.20
CA LYS A 64 -11.10 -23.74 -11.38
C LYS A 64 -11.49 -23.83 -12.85
N GLU A 65 -10.94 -22.97 -13.69
CA GLU A 65 -11.21 -22.95 -15.15
C GLU A 65 -10.84 -24.31 -15.78
N ARG A 66 -9.69 -24.90 -15.40
CA ARG A 66 -9.29 -26.24 -15.85
C ARG A 66 -10.28 -27.31 -15.41
N ARG A 67 -10.64 -27.35 -14.12
CA ARG A 67 -11.61 -28.33 -13.58
C ARG A 67 -12.99 -28.20 -14.22
N GLU A 68 -13.42 -26.98 -14.54
CA GLU A 68 -14.70 -26.75 -15.22
C GLU A 68 -14.68 -27.25 -16.66
N TRP A 69 -13.58 -27.02 -17.39
CA TRP A 69 -13.37 -27.60 -18.72
C TRP A 69 -13.35 -29.13 -18.66
N GLU A 70 -12.56 -29.73 -17.76
CA GLU A 70 -12.50 -31.19 -17.58
C GLU A 70 -13.88 -31.78 -17.28
N LYS A 71 -14.67 -31.13 -16.40
CA LYS A 71 -16.03 -31.55 -16.08
C LYS A 71 -16.97 -31.45 -17.27
N ARG A 72 -16.87 -30.38 -18.06
CA ARG A 72 -17.69 -30.21 -19.27
C ARG A 72 -17.36 -31.29 -20.29
N CYS A 73 -16.08 -31.49 -20.58
CA CYS A 73 -15.61 -32.54 -21.49
C CYS A 73 -15.95 -33.95 -21.03
N ARG A 74 -15.97 -34.20 -19.72
CA ARG A 74 -16.41 -35.48 -19.18
C ARG A 74 -17.92 -35.71 -19.36
N LYS A 75 -18.72 -34.65 -19.37
CA LYS A 75 -20.17 -34.73 -19.59
C LYS A 75 -20.52 -34.84 -21.07
N ASP A 76 -19.80 -34.11 -21.91
CA ASP A 76 -19.99 -34.08 -23.36
C ASP A 76 -18.62 -34.23 -24.05
N PRO A 77 -18.20 -35.49 -24.33
CA PRO A 77 -16.91 -35.77 -24.95
C PRO A 77 -16.87 -35.37 -26.42
N ASP A 78 -18.00 -35.44 -27.12
CA ASP A 78 -18.09 -35.19 -28.57
C ASP A 78 -18.01 -33.68 -28.89
N ASP A 79 -18.47 -32.81 -27.98
CA ASP A 79 -18.34 -31.35 -28.07
C ASP A 79 -17.15 -30.79 -27.23
N CYS A 80 -16.22 -31.64 -26.82
CA CYS A 80 -15.05 -31.21 -26.07
C CYS A 80 -13.99 -30.57 -27.00
N GLY A 81 -14.06 -29.24 -27.16
CA GLY A 81 -13.00 -28.46 -27.81
C GLY A 81 -11.72 -28.31 -26.97
N GLU A 82 -10.66 -27.76 -27.59
CA GLU A 82 -9.35 -27.55 -26.95
C GLU A 82 -9.44 -26.62 -25.72
N TYR A 83 -8.71 -26.95 -24.64
CA TYR A 83 -8.57 -26.06 -23.49
C TYR A 83 -7.73 -24.82 -23.84
N GLN A 84 -8.37 -23.66 -23.89
CA GLN A 84 -7.76 -22.36 -24.21
C GLN A 84 -7.31 -21.56 -22.96
N GLY A 85 -7.39 -22.13 -21.76
CA GLY A 85 -6.94 -21.46 -20.53
C GLY A 85 -5.42 -21.54 -20.35
N TYR A 86 -4.92 -21.10 -19.18
CA TYR A 86 -3.47 -21.07 -18.90
C TYR A 86 -2.83 -22.46 -19.03
N ARG A 87 -1.86 -22.58 -19.96
CA ARG A 87 -0.99 -23.75 -20.13
C ARG A 87 0.42 -23.36 -19.73
N ALA A 88 1.04 -24.10 -18.81
CA ALA A 88 2.42 -23.82 -18.37
C ALA A 88 3.45 -23.85 -19.51
N GLU A 89 3.09 -24.46 -20.64
CA GLU A 89 3.86 -24.52 -21.88
C GLU A 89 3.93 -23.15 -22.58
N ASP A 90 2.84 -22.38 -22.54
CA ASP A 90 2.75 -21.05 -23.17
C ASP A 90 3.61 -20.02 -22.42
N ALA A 91 3.75 -20.18 -21.10
CA ALA A 91 4.63 -19.35 -20.28
C ALA A 91 6.12 -19.55 -20.60
N ARG A 92 6.52 -20.71 -21.16
CA ARG A 92 7.91 -20.98 -21.58
C ARG A 92 8.22 -20.54 -23.01
N ARG A 93 7.20 -20.23 -23.81
CA ARG A 93 7.33 -19.79 -25.22
C ARG A 93 7.42 -18.28 -25.39
N ARG A 94 7.15 -17.50 -24.34
CA ARG A 94 7.33 -16.03 -24.30
C ARG A 94 8.69 -15.67 -23.74
#